data_AF-A0A923VUN3-F1
#
_entry.id   AF-A0A923VUN3-F1
#
_cell.length_a   1.000
_cell.length_b   1.000
_cell.length_c   1.000
_cell.angle_alpha   90.00
_cell.angle_beta   90.00
_cell.angle_gamma   90.00
#
_symmetry.space_group_name_H-M   'P 1'
#
loop_
_entity.id
_entity.type
_entity.pdbx_description
1 polymer ?
#
loop_
_entity_poly.entity_id
_entity_poly.type
_entity_poly.pdbx_seq_one_letter_code
_entity_poly.pdbx_strand_id
1 'polypeptide(L)'
;KVDFENLLKKNAGKNIDWFFNTIIDTRKIIDFKFKNVSKTKDSITFTIKNRTQTNVPIVVYGLNNKKIVFKEWFENVATDSTFTIARKDANKIVLNYKNEVPEYNLRNNWNKFSGFNISNRPFKFVFMKDLEDPHYNQILYVPTLTYNLYDGISPGFRFHNKTILDKPFTFDVNPTLATITNTLVGFFSTSINQNYREGSLYNVRYNLSGSYSHYAPNAAYSKINPVVFIRFRPKDLRNNQKELLILRQVFVNREKLNLFTKTNNQNYNVFNAKYIIAKTEITKHYSFSNDFQLSKQFGKLSSELEFRKLFDSNRQINLRFYAGSFLYNTTDSDFFSFALDRPTDYLFDYNYYGRSENTGIFSQQIIIAEGGFKSKLNTPFANQWIATVNGSFNVWNWLEIYGDLGFLKNTFQKEKFVYDSGIRFNLVTDYFELYFPVYSNNGWEITQQNYNQKIRFIVTLEPKILTNLFTRKWF
;
A
#
# COMPACT_ATOMS: atom_id res chain seq x y z
N LYS A 1 24.56 -34.18 9.81
CA LYS A 1 23.76 -34.20 8.56
C LYS A 1 23.74 -35.60 7.94
N VAL A 2 24.92 -36.20 7.68
CA VAL A 2 25.07 -37.54 7.06
C VAL A 2 24.34 -38.65 7.84
N ASP A 3 24.42 -38.65 9.18
CA ASP A 3 23.77 -39.71 9.98
C ASP A 3 22.23 -39.69 9.90
N PHE A 4 21.62 -38.50 9.87
CA PHE A 4 20.16 -38.36 9.75
C PHE A 4 19.65 -38.74 8.37
N GLU A 5 20.35 -38.30 7.32
CA GLU A 5 20.03 -38.66 5.94
C GLU A 5 20.13 -40.17 5.70
N ASN A 6 21.23 -40.79 6.15
CA ASN A 6 21.43 -42.23 6.01
C ASN A 6 20.40 -43.04 6.79
N LEU A 7 20.05 -42.62 8.01
CA LEU A 7 19.02 -43.28 8.82
C LEU A 7 17.65 -43.21 8.14
N LEU A 8 17.28 -42.07 7.57
CA LEU A 8 16.01 -41.94 6.83
C LEU A 8 16.01 -42.78 5.55
N LYS A 9 17.09 -42.75 4.76
CA LYS A 9 17.19 -43.57 3.53
C LYS A 9 17.10 -45.07 3.83
N LYS A 10 17.74 -45.54 4.90
CA LYS A 10 17.68 -46.94 5.34
C LYS A 10 16.26 -47.38 5.74
N ASN A 11 15.50 -46.52 6.40
CA ASN A 11 14.17 -46.85 6.91
C ASN A 11 13.01 -46.54 5.94
N ALA A 12 13.22 -45.71 4.91
CA ALA A 12 12.14 -45.27 4.03
C ALA A 12 11.63 -46.35 3.06
N GLY A 13 12.45 -47.38 2.77
CA GLY A 13 12.11 -48.45 1.81
C GLY A 13 11.96 -47.97 0.35
N LYS A 14 12.34 -46.73 0.04
CA LYS A 14 12.31 -46.12 -1.30
C LYS A 14 13.34 -44.99 -1.41
N ASN A 15 13.62 -44.55 -2.63
CA ASN A 15 14.48 -43.39 -2.85
C ASN A 15 13.79 -42.10 -2.35
N ILE A 16 14.47 -41.38 -1.45
CA ILE A 16 14.01 -40.09 -0.87
C ILE A 16 15.00 -38.94 -1.13
N ASP A 17 15.91 -39.09 -2.09
CA ASP A 17 16.92 -38.07 -2.42
C ASP A 17 16.28 -36.73 -2.77
N TRP A 18 15.09 -36.74 -3.36
CA TRP A 18 14.31 -35.52 -3.67
C TRP A 18 14.08 -34.64 -2.43
N PHE A 19 13.92 -35.24 -1.24
CA PHE A 19 13.69 -34.50 -0.01
C PHE A 19 14.92 -33.69 0.36
N PHE A 20 16.10 -34.30 0.37
CA PHE A 20 17.34 -33.60 0.69
C PHE A 20 17.75 -32.64 -0.42
N ASN A 21 17.81 -33.13 -1.66
CA ASN A 21 18.27 -32.38 -2.82
C ASN A 21 17.36 -31.20 -3.20
N THR A 22 16.08 -31.23 -2.83
CA THR A 22 15.13 -30.14 -3.16
C THR A 22 14.65 -29.39 -1.93
N ILE A 23 14.12 -30.08 -0.90
CA ILE A 23 13.49 -29.41 0.25
C ILE A 23 14.54 -28.82 1.19
N ILE A 24 15.62 -29.56 1.46
CA ILE A 24 16.60 -29.19 2.49
C ILE A 24 17.72 -28.34 1.91
N ASP A 25 18.33 -28.76 0.81
CA ASP A 25 19.56 -28.14 0.29
C ASP A 25 19.30 -27.02 -0.71
N THR A 26 18.04 -26.74 -1.07
CA THR A 26 17.71 -25.65 -2.00
C THR A 26 16.62 -24.74 -1.47
N ARG A 27 16.52 -23.57 -2.12
CA ARG A 27 15.39 -22.64 -1.96
C ARG A 27 14.43 -22.74 -3.13
N LYS A 28 14.33 -23.89 -3.81
CA LYS A 28 13.36 -24.05 -4.90
C LYS A 28 11.95 -24.11 -4.31
N ILE A 29 10.99 -23.58 -5.07
CA ILE A 29 9.57 -23.67 -4.73
C ILE A 29 9.01 -24.93 -5.36
N ILE A 30 8.06 -25.58 -4.71
CA ILE A 30 7.22 -26.62 -5.32
C ILE A 30 5.89 -25.97 -5.71
N ASP A 31 5.52 -26.08 -6.98
CA ASP A 31 4.23 -25.60 -7.51
C ASP A 31 3.84 -26.43 -8.75
N PHE A 32 2.77 -27.21 -8.60
CA PHE A 32 2.17 -28.02 -9.66
C PHE A 32 0.77 -27.52 -9.98
N LYS A 33 0.31 -27.77 -11.21
CA LYS A 33 -1.06 -27.43 -11.61
C LYS A 33 -1.57 -28.42 -12.64
N PHE A 34 -2.88 -28.68 -12.64
CA PHE A 34 -3.50 -29.40 -13.75
C PHE A 34 -3.55 -28.58 -15.04
N LYS A 35 -3.24 -29.22 -16.16
CA LYS A 35 -3.43 -28.75 -17.53
C LYS A 35 -4.13 -29.86 -18.33
N ASN A 36 -4.87 -29.50 -19.39
CA ASN A 36 -5.48 -30.43 -20.35
C ASN A 36 -6.24 -31.59 -19.68
N VAL A 37 -7.24 -31.27 -18.87
CA VAL A 37 -8.03 -32.29 -18.17
C VAL A 37 -9.22 -32.68 -19.04
N SER A 38 -9.32 -33.96 -19.37
CA SER A 38 -10.46 -34.56 -20.05
C SER A 38 -10.94 -35.79 -19.28
N LYS A 39 -12.22 -36.14 -19.47
CA LYS A 39 -12.83 -37.30 -18.83
C LYS A 39 -13.62 -38.11 -19.83
N THR A 40 -13.68 -39.41 -19.58
CA THR A 40 -14.66 -40.32 -20.16
C THR A 40 -15.59 -40.79 -19.04
N LYS A 41 -16.41 -41.82 -19.33
CA LYS A 41 -17.20 -42.50 -18.29
C LYS A 41 -16.29 -43.16 -17.25
N ASP A 42 -15.22 -43.81 -17.71
CA ASP A 42 -14.43 -44.74 -16.88
C ASP A 42 -13.05 -44.20 -16.51
N SER A 43 -12.52 -43.24 -17.26
CA SER A 43 -11.16 -42.71 -17.09
C SER A 43 -11.09 -41.17 -17.04
N ILE A 44 -10.02 -40.67 -16.43
CA ILE A 44 -9.66 -39.25 -16.45
C ILE A 44 -8.24 -39.16 -17.02
N THR A 45 -8.04 -38.26 -17.99
CA THR A 45 -6.72 -37.92 -18.51
C THR A 45 -6.39 -36.49 -18.13
N PHE A 46 -5.20 -36.26 -17.58
CA PHE A 46 -4.75 -34.93 -17.19
C PHE A 46 -3.24 -34.79 -17.33
N THR A 47 -2.78 -33.56 -17.55
CA THR A 47 -1.37 -33.19 -17.48
C THR A 47 -1.08 -32.55 -16.13
N ILE A 48 -0.08 -33.06 -15.40
CA ILE A 48 0.52 -32.35 -14.27
C ILE A 48 1.58 -31.40 -14.84
N LYS A 49 1.32 -30.10 -14.79
CA LYS A 49 2.25 -29.04 -15.16
C LYS A 49 3.17 -28.73 -13.99
N ASN A 50 4.48 -28.85 -14.18
CA ASN A 50 5.48 -28.47 -13.18
C ASN A 50 5.90 -27.02 -13.39
N ARG A 51 5.46 -26.10 -12.53
CA ARG A 51 5.68 -24.65 -12.73
C ARG A 51 7.06 -24.18 -12.30
N THR A 52 7.73 -24.95 -11.46
CA THR A 52 9.00 -24.57 -10.81
C THR A 52 10.14 -25.53 -11.12
N GLN A 53 9.91 -26.52 -11.98
CA GLN A 53 10.89 -27.50 -12.44
C GLN A 53 11.56 -28.26 -11.28
N THR A 54 10.80 -28.49 -10.21
CA THR A 54 11.25 -29.32 -9.07
C THR A 54 10.84 -30.76 -9.26
N ASN A 55 11.76 -31.71 -9.10
CA ASN A 55 11.43 -33.13 -9.15
C ASN A 55 11.08 -33.65 -7.75
N VAL A 56 9.82 -33.51 -7.35
CA VAL A 56 9.30 -34.02 -6.08
C VAL A 56 8.01 -34.81 -6.31
N PRO A 57 7.75 -35.88 -5.53
CA PRO A 57 6.48 -36.60 -5.62
C PRO A 57 5.29 -35.68 -5.35
N ILE A 58 4.20 -35.88 -6.09
CA ILE A 58 2.96 -35.15 -5.90
C ILE A 58 1.78 -36.12 -5.89
N VAL A 59 0.83 -35.87 -4.99
CA VAL A 59 -0.36 -36.72 -4.85
C VAL A 59 -1.56 -36.10 -5.54
N VAL A 60 -2.32 -36.92 -6.27
CA VAL A 60 -3.62 -36.55 -6.86
C VAL A 60 -4.73 -37.27 -6.11
N TYR A 61 -5.77 -36.51 -5.76
CA TYR A 61 -6.99 -37.02 -5.16
C TYR A 61 -8.16 -36.89 -6.13
N GLY A 62 -8.96 -37.95 -6.23
CA GLY A 62 -10.29 -37.89 -6.80
C GLY A 62 -11.31 -37.61 -5.71
N LEU A 63 -12.19 -36.65 -5.94
CA LEU A 63 -13.26 -36.30 -5.01
C LEU A 63 -14.63 -36.55 -5.65
N ASN A 64 -15.56 -37.09 -4.86
CA ASN A 64 -16.99 -37.08 -5.13
C ASN A 64 -17.72 -36.43 -3.94
N ASN A 65 -18.32 -35.26 -4.15
CA ASN A 65 -19.03 -34.49 -3.12
C ASN A 65 -18.26 -34.35 -1.79
N LYS A 66 -16.95 -34.04 -1.88
CA LYS A 66 -15.97 -33.90 -0.79
C LYS A 66 -15.43 -35.22 -0.20
N LYS A 67 -15.96 -36.39 -0.58
CA LYS A 67 -15.38 -37.68 -0.21
C LYS A 67 -14.25 -38.05 -1.16
N ILE A 68 -13.15 -38.56 -0.61
CA ILE A 68 -12.02 -39.06 -1.41
C ILE A 68 -12.43 -40.42 -1.98
N VAL A 69 -12.46 -40.53 -3.31
CA VAL A 69 -12.74 -41.79 -4.03
C VAL A 69 -11.47 -42.48 -4.52
N PHE A 70 -10.38 -41.73 -4.66
CA PHE A 70 -9.04 -42.27 -4.85
C PHE A 70 -7.94 -41.32 -4.40
N LYS A 71 -6.76 -41.87 -4.14
CA LYS A 71 -5.51 -41.18 -3.82
C LYS A 71 -4.38 -41.90 -4.56
N GLU A 72 -3.65 -41.21 -5.41
CA GLU A 72 -2.53 -41.78 -6.17
C GLU A 72 -1.32 -40.84 -6.14
N TRP A 73 -0.13 -41.41 -5.95
CA TRP A 73 1.13 -40.68 -5.95
C TRP A 73 1.77 -40.75 -7.33
N PHE A 74 2.28 -39.61 -7.79
CA PHE A 74 3.03 -39.46 -9.02
C PHE A 74 4.45 -39.03 -8.67
N GLU A 75 5.40 -39.89 -8.99
CA GLU A 75 6.83 -39.66 -8.78
C GLU A 75 7.48 -39.24 -10.11
N ASN A 76 8.69 -38.64 -10.05
CA ASN A 76 9.47 -38.28 -11.22
C ASN A 76 8.82 -37.28 -12.20
N VAL A 77 7.96 -36.38 -11.71
CA VAL A 77 7.31 -35.32 -12.51
C VAL A 77 8.26 -34.12 -12.69
N ALA A 78 9.44 -34.35 -13.27
CA ALA A 78 10.43 -33.31 -13.51
C ALA A 78 9.97 -32.29 -14.57
N THR A 79 9.18 -32.75 -15.56
CA THR A 79 8.59 -31.95 -16.63
C THR A 79 7.08 -32.23 -16.74
N ASP A 80 6.38 -31.40 -17.53
CA ASP A 80 4.96 -31.57 -17.80
C ASP A 80 4.68 -33.00 -18.30
N SER A 81 3.88 -33.74 -17.53
CA SER A 81 3.63 -35.17 -17.77
C SER A 81 2.14 -35.45 -17.78
N THR A 82 1.70 -36.29 -18.72
CA THR A 82 0.28 -36.66 -18.88
C THR A 82 0.03 -38.06 -18.34
N PHE A 83 -1.04 -38.19 -17.56
CA PHE A 83 -1.44 -39.43 -16.92
C PHE A 83 -2.91 -39.73 -17.22
N THR A 84 -3.23 -41.02 -17.28
CA THR A 84 -4.59 -41.52 -17.41
C THR A 84 -4.85 -42.52 -16.28
N ILE A 85 -5.91 -42.30 -15.52
CA ILE A 85 -6.27 -43.13 -14.36
C ILE A 85 -7.77 -43.45 -14.37
N ALA A 86 -8.17 -44.47 -13.61
CA ALA A 86 -9.57 -44.83 -13.43
C ALA A 86 -10.33 -43.71 -12.69
N ARG A 87 -11.51 -43.32 -13.19
CA ARG A 87 -12.28 -42.19 -12.68
C ARG A 87 -12.88 -42.42 -11.30
N LYS A 88 -13.34 -43.65 -11.02
CA LYS A 88 -13.98 -44.07 -9.75
C LYS A 88 -15.04 -43.06 -9.27
N ASP A 89 -15.91 -42.63 -10.19
CA ASP A 89 -16.99 -41.66 -9.95
C ASP A 89 -16.55 -40.27 -9.43
N ALA A 90 -15.27 -39.91 -9.56
CA ALA A 90 -14.81 -38.58 -9.21
C ALA A 90 -15.54 -37.51 -10.05
N ASN A 91 -15.96 -36.45 -9.38
CA ASN A 91 -16.51 -35.24 -9.99
C ASN A 91 -15.49 -34.07 -10.04
N LYS A 92 -14.34 -34.26 -9.37
CA LYS A 92 -13.24 -33.30 -9.27
C LYS A 92 -11.93 -34.02 -8.98
N ILE A 93 -10.82 -33.47 -9.45
CA ILE A 93 -9.47 -33.85 -9.03
C ILE A 93 -8.74 -32.70 -8.37
N VAL A 94 -7.88 -33.02 -7.41
CA VAL A 94 -7.13 -32.06 -6.61
C VAL A 94 -5.71 -32.57 -6.37
N LEU A 95 -4.71 -31.76 -6.71
CA LEU A 95 -3.33 -32.00 -6.28
C LEU A 95 -3.18 -31.68 -4.79
N ASN A 96 -2.48 -32.53 -4.05
CA ASN A 96 -2.04 -32.23 -2.69
C ASN A 96 -3.18 -31.80 -1.73
N TYR A 97 -4.34 -32.47 -1.83
CA TYR A 97 -5.57 -32.10 -1.11
C TYR A 97 -5.38 -32.02 0.41
N LYS A 98 -4.60 -32.95 0.99
CA LYS A 98 -4.29 -32.97 2.44
C LYS A 98 -3.05 -32.16 2.82
N ASN A 99 -2.48 -31.37 1.90
CA ASN A 99 -1.25 -30.60 2.11
C ASN A 99 -0.07 -31.46 2.62
N GLU A 100 0.10 -32.65 2.02
CA GLU A 100 1.17 -33.60 2.35
C GLU A 100 2.54 -33.16 1.77
N VAL A 101 2.53 -32.39 0.69
CA VAL A 101 3.72 -31.80 0.05
C VAL A 101 3.78 -30.30 0.39
N PRO A 102 4.94 -29.73 0.76
CA PRO A 102 5.07 -28.31 1.11
C PRO A 102 5.04 -27.42 -0.13
N GLU A 103 3.87 -27.36 -0.77
CA GLU A 103 3.64 -26.62 -1.99
C GLU A 103 3.33 -25.15 -1.72
N TYR A 104 3.87 -24.26 -2.55
CA TYR A 104 3.70 -22.82 -2.39
C TYR A 104 2.28 -22.34 -2.72
N ASN A 105 1.57 -23.02 -3.62
CA ASN A 105 0.33 -22.51 -4.19
C ASN A 105 -0.79 -23.55 -4.32
N LEU A 106 -1.29 -24.07 -3.21
CA LEU A 106 -2.44 -25.00 -3.20
C LEU A 106 -3.73 -24.48 -3.89
N ARG A 107 -3.82 -23.18 -4.19
CA ARG A 107 -4.99 -22.54 -4.83
C ARG A 107 -5.19 -22.97 -6.28
N ASN A 108 -4.12 -23.28 -7.00
CA ASN A 108 -4.18 -23.65 -8.43
C ASN A 108 -4.32 -25.18 -8.64
N ASN A 109 -4.36 -25.97 -7.57
CA ASN A 109 -4.38 -27.44 -7.58
C ASN A 109 -5.72 -28.08 -7.98
N TRP A 110 -6.76 -27.28 -8.17
CA TRP A 110 -8.14 -27.76 -8.25
C TRP A 110 -8.61 -27.82 -9.70
N ASN A 111 -9.24 -28.93 -10.10
CA ASN A 111 -9.92 -29.05 -11.39
C ASN A 111 -11.27 -29.77 -11.24
N LYS A 112 -12.37 -29.08 -11.58
CA LYS A 112 -13.73 -29.62 -11.58
C LYS A 112 -14.10 -30.11 -12.97
N PHE A 113 -14.84 -31.21 -13.04
CA PHE A 113 -15.28 -31.77 -14.31
C PHE A 113 -16.65 -31.27 -14.81
N SER A 114 -17.27 -30.32 -14.11
CA SER A 114 -18.49 -29.64 -14.58
C SER A 114 -18.13 -28.64 -15.69
N GLY A 115 -19.08 -28.36 -16.59
CA GLY A 115 -18.91 -27.49 -17.77
C GLY A 115 -18.59 -26.03 -17.45
N PHE A 116 -19.46 -25.08 -17.84
CA PHE A 116 -19.23 -23.64 -17.64
C PHE A 116 -18.97 -23.32 -16.15
N ASN A 117 -17.70 -23.09 -15.79
CA ASN A 117 -17.28 -22.87 -14.42
C ASN A 117 -16.50 -21.55 -14.34
N ILE A 118 -17.05 -20.60 -13.58
CA ILE A 118 -16.37 -19.34 -13.24
C ILE A 118 -15.16 -19.61 -12.32
N SER A 119 -15.14 -20.74 -11.58
CA SER A 119 -14.02 -21.13 -10.71
C SER A 119 -14.00 -22.63 -10.35
N ASN A 120 -12.79 -23.18 -10.24
CA ASN A 120 -12.53 -24.55 -9.76
C ASN A 120 -12.74 -24.73 -8.24
N ARG A 121 -12.83 -23.63 -7.50
CA ARG A 121 -13.08 -23.60 -6.05
C ARG A 121 -14.37 -22.87 -5.71
N PRO A 122 -15.16 -23.33 -4.73
CA PRO A 122 -16.32 -22.59 -4.23
C PRO A 122 -15.91 -21.25 -3.60
N PHE A 123 -16.81 -20.27 -3.63
CA PHE A 123 -16.63 -19.01 -2.91
C PHE A 123 -17.06 -19.16 -1.45
N LYS A 124 -16.37 -18.46 -0.54
CA LYS A 124 -16.69 -18.42 0.88
C LYS A 124 -16.59 -16.98 1.35
N PHE A 125 -17.67 -16.45 1.91
CA PHE A 125 -17.67 -15.14 2.56
C PHE A 125 -17.24 -15.30 4.01
N VAL A 126 -16.29 -14.48 4.45
CA VAL A 126 -15.73 -14.55 5.80
C VAL A 126 -15.78 -13.16 6.42
N PHE A 127 -16.34 -13.06 7.62
CA PHE A 127 -16.39 -11.80 8.35
C PHE A 127 -15.01 -11.45 8.91
N MET A 128 -14.58 -10.19 8.77
CA MET A 128 -13.29 -9.70 9.24
C MET A 128 -12.09 -10.44 8.61
N LYS A 129 -10.96 -10.56 9.34
CA LYS A 129 -9.71 -11.13 8.84
C LYS A 129 -9.56 -12.57 9.31
N ASP A 130 -9.17 -13.44 8.39
CA ASP A 130 -8.96 -14.87 8.64
C ASP A 130 -7.66 -15.36 7.97
N LEU A 131 -7.21 -16.55 8.35
CA LEU A 131 -6.19 -17.30 7.64
C LEU A 131 -6.69 -17.71 6.25
N GLU A 132 -5.73 -17.96 5.36
CA GLU A 132 -6.08 -18.41 4.02
C GLU A 132 -6.54 -19.88 4.02
N ASP A 133 -7.68 -20.14 3.37
CA ASP A 133 -8.18 -21.49 3.12
C ASP A 133 -8.02 -21.85 1.62
N PRO A 134 -7.09 -22.76 1.27
CA PRO A 134 -6.88 -23.20 -0.10
C PRO A 134 -8.10 -23.84 -0.76
N HIS A 135 -9.07 -24.32 0.00
CA HIS A 135 -10.26 -25.00 -0.49
C HIS A 135 -11.30 -24.03 -1.09
N TYR A 136 -11.21 -22.75 -0.75
CA TYR A 136 -12.20 -21.74 -1.14
C TYR A 136 -11.56 -20.51 -1.79
N ASN A 137 -12.35 -19.81 -2.60
CA ASN A 137 -12.10 -18.41 -2.92
C ASN A 137 -12.70 -17.56 -1.80
N GLN A 138 -11.89 -17.20 -0.81
CA GLN A 138 -12.34 -16.37 0.30
C GLN A 138 -12.53 -14.91 -0.13
N ILE A 139 -13.72 -14.38 0.15
CA ILE A 139 -14.05 -12.95 0.09
C ILE A 139 -14.29 -12.52 1.53
N LEU A 140 -13.35 -11.76 2.06
CA LEU A 140 -13.44 -11.20 3.40
C LEU A 140 -14.26 -9.91 3.33
N TYR A 141 -15.22 -9.76 4.23
CA TYR A 141 -16.05 -8.55 4.32
C TYR A 141 -15.97 -7.93 5.71
N VAL A 142 -15.86 -6.60 5.74
CA VAL A 142 -15.72 -5.82 6.98
C VAL A 142 -16.63 -4.60 6.89
N PRO A 143 -17.51 -4.36 7.87
CA PRO A 143 -18.22 -3.09 7.97
C PRO A 143 -17.21 -1.95 8.06
N THR A 144 -17.47 -0.87 7.35
CA THR A 144 -16.61 0.32 7.35
C THR A 144 -17.44 1.57 7.56
N LEU A 145 -16.83 2.54 8.21
CA LEU A 145 -17.35 3.89 8.36
C LEU A 145 -16.26 4.84 7.92
N THR A 146 -16.47 5.60 6.85
CA THR A 146 -15.54 6.62 6.38
C THR A 146 -16.14 8.01 6.60
N TYR A 147 -15.29 9.03 6.60
CA TYR A 147 -15.73 10.41 6.75
C TYR A 147 -14.89 11.35 5.88
N ASN A 148 -15.57 12.24 5.19
CA ASN A 148 -15.01 13.52 4.76
C ASN A 148 -16.11 14.58 4.86
N LEU A 149 -15.72 15.85 4.81
CA LEU A 149 -16.62 16.98 5.04
C LEU A 149 -17.79 17.04 4.04
N TYR A 150 -17.56 16.64 2.80
CA TYR A 150 -18.51 16.81 1.69
C TYR A 150 -19.44 15.60 1.51
N ASP A 151 -18.96 14.40 1.84
CA ASP A 151 -19.75 13.16 1.83
C ASP A 151 -20.47 12.92 3.17
N GLY A 152 -19.93 13.47 4.26
CA GLY A 152 -20.37 13.21 5.63
C GLY A 152 -19.93 11.83 6.11
N ILE A 153 -20.66 11.30 7.08
CA ILE A 153 -20.44 9.94 7.58
C ILE A 153 -20.90 8.97 6.49
N SER A 154 -20.02 8.09 6.04
CA SER A 154 -20.31 7.21 4.91
C SER A 154 -20.17 5.74 5.33
N PRO A 155 -21.27 5.08 5.76
CA PRO A 155 -21.26 3.67 6.10
C PRO A 155 -21.16 2.80 4.83
N GLY A 156 -20.53 1.64 4.96
CA GLY A 156 -20.41 0.68 3.86
C GLY A 156 -19.79 -0.64 4.28
N PHE A 157 -19.41 -1.42 3.27
CA PHE A 157 -18.74 -2.71 3.47
C PHE A 157 -17.52 -2.80 2.57
N ARG A 158 -16.39 -3.12 3.17
CA ARG A 158 -15.15 -3.41 2.47
C ARG A 158 -15.06 -4.90 2.14
N PHE A 159 -14.88 -5.24 0.87
CA PHE A 159 -14.70 -6.58 0.35
C PHE A 159 -13.27 -6.77 -0.16
N HIS A 160 -12.54 -7.75 0.36
CA HIS A 160 -11.16 -8.01 -0.06
C HIS A 160 -10.80 -9.49 0.06
N ASN A 161 -9.67 -9.90 -0.52
CA ASN A 161 -9.12 -11.25 -0.33
C ASN A 161 -7.78 -11.26 0.46
N LYS A 162 -7.41 -10.11 1.05
CA LYS A 162 -6.20 -9.95 1.88
C LYS A 162 -6.33 -10.72 3.20
N THR A 163 -5.59 -11.82 3.33
CA THR A 163 -5.51 -12.65 4.55
C THR A 163 -4.28 -12.24 5.38
N ILE A 164 -3.86 -13.07 6.33
CA ILE A 164 -2.64 -12.83 7.13
C ILE A 164 -1.38 -12.91 6.27
N LEU A 165 -1.30 -13.87 5.35
CA LEU A 165 -0.19 -14.02 4.41
C LEU A 165 -0.50 -13.30 3.09
N ASP A 166 0.51 -12.69 2.50
CA ASP A 166 0.38 -12.01 1.21
C ASP A 166 0.11 -13.01 0.08
N LYS A 167 -0.83 -12.65 -0.80
CA LYS A 167 -1.22 -13.47 -1.95
C LYS A 167 -0.59 -12.92 -3.24
N PRO A 168 -0.37 -13.78 -4.25
CA PRO A 168 0.06 -13.33 -5.57
C PRO A 168 -0.91 -12.35 -6.22
N PHE A 169 -2.21 -12.52 -5.99
CA PHE A 169 -3.26 -11.61 -6.45
C PHE A 169 -4.10 -11.15 -5.27
N THR A 170 -4.26 -9.83 -5.13
CA THR A 170 -5.15 -9.25 -4.12
C THR A 170 -6.10 -8.24 -4.72
N PHE A 171 -7.35 -8.24 -4.27
CA PHE A 171 -8.31 -7.16 -4.54
C PHE A 171 -8.83 -6.57 -3.22
N ASP A 172 -9.31 -5.33 -3.31
CA ASP A 172 -9.87 -4.55 -2.21
C ASP A 172 -10.87 -3.56 -2.79
N VAL A 173 -12.12 -3.64 -2.38
CA VAL A 173 -13.19 -2.74 -2.84
C VAL A 173 -13.94 -2.27 -1.61
N ASN A 174 -14.18 -0.96 -1.51
CA ASN A 174 -14.88 -0.38 -0.37
C ASN A 174 -15.96 0.61 -0.83
N PRO A 175 -17.14 0.13 -1.27
CA PRO A 175 -18.30 0.97 -1.50
C PRO A 175 -18.89 1.48 -0.18
N THR A 176 -19.19 2.78 -0.14
CA THR A 176 -19.82 3.47 1.00
C THR A 176 -20.88 4.44 0.49
N LEU A 177 -21.97 4.62 1.23
CA LEU A 177 -23.03 5.56 0.89
C LEU A 177 -22.78 6.90 1.58
N ALA A 178 -22.55 7.97 0.82
CA ALA A 178 -22.36 9.31 1.36
C ALA A 178 -23.69 9.88 1.89
N THR A 179 -23.77 10.22 3.18
CA THR A 179 -25.02 10.71 3.80
C THR A 179 -25.43 12.11 3.36
N ILE A 180 -24.47 12.96 2.94
CA ILE A 180 -24.78 14.33 2.52
C ILE A 180 -25.29 14.36 1.08
N THR A 181 -24.59 13.66 0.18
CA THR A 181 -24.89 13.70 -1.27
C THR A 181 -25.81 12.56 -1.72
N ASN A 182 -26.06 11.56 -0.87
CA ASN A 182 -26.82 10.33 -1.21
C ASN A 182 -26.26 9.58 -2.42
N THR A 183 -24.93 9.60 -2.59
CA THR A 183 -24.23 8.94 -3.70
C THR A 183 -23.37 7.78 -3.21
N LEU A 184 -23.11 6.82 -4.11
CA LEU A 184 -22.18 5.74 -3.85
C LEU A 184 -20.74 6.24 -4.08
N VAL A 185 -19.97 6.32 -3.01
CA VAL A 185 -18.55 6.71 -3.03
C VAL A 185 -17.67 5.54 -2.58
N GLY A 186 -16.36 5.65 -2.78
CA GLY A 186 -15.44 4.61 -2.32
C GLY A 186 -14.20 4.44 -3.17
N PHE A 187 -13.58 3.27 -3.03
CA PHE A 187 -12.39 2.92 -3.80
C PHE A 187 -12.38 1.46 -4.22
N PHE A 188 -11.55 1.16 -5.22
CA PHE A 188 -11.13 -0.19 -5.54
C PHE A 188 -9.60 -0.23 -5.73
N SER A 189 -9.00 -1.39 -5.48
CA SER A 189 -7.59 -1.67 -5.72
C SER A 189 -7.43 -3.14 -6.05
N THR A 190 -6.66 -3.42 -7.11
CA THR A 190 -6.20 -4.75 -7.47
C THR A 190 -4.68 -4.74 -7.53
N SER A 191 -4.03 -5.82 -7.10
CA SER A 191 -2.59 -5.96 -7.16
C SER A 191 -2.16 -7.36 -7.57
N ILE A 192 -1.10 -7.43 -8.36
CA ILE A 192 -0.37 -8.65 -8.68
C ILE A 192 1.05 -8.53 -8.14
N ASN A 193 1.46 -9.47 -7.29
CA ASN A 193 2.80 -9.58 -6.72
C ASN A 193 3.62 -10.61 -7.49
N GLN A 194 4.72 -10.16 -8.10
CA GLN A 194 5.73 -11.00 -8.72
C GLN A 194 7.00 -10.99 -7.85
N ASN A 195 7.30 -12.12 -7.22
CA ASN A 195 8.45 -12.27 -6.33
C ASN A 195 9.60 -12.96 -7.06
N TYR A 196 10.81 -12.42 -6.92
CA TYR A 196 12.05 -13.00 -7.38
C TYR A 196 12.83 -13.48 -6.16
N ARG A 197 13.23 -14.76 -6.15
CA ARG A 197 13.96 -15.34 -5.00
C ARG A 197 15.43 -14.99 -4.97
N GLU A 198 16.01 -14.74 -6.14
CA GLU A 198 17.43 -14.49 -6.35
C GLU A 198 17.68 -13.07 -6.85
N GLY A 199 18.83 -12.52 -6.52
CA GLY A 199 19.21 -11.15 -6.88
C GLY A 199 18.72 -10.07 -5.91
N SER A 200 19.08 -8.83 -6.25
CA SER A 200 18.70 -7.62 -5.50
C SER A 200 17.24 -7.24 -5.75
N LEU A 201 16.78 -7.30 -7.00
CA LEU A 201 15.37 -7.19 -7.34
C LEU A 201 14.64 -8.39 -6.77
N TYR A 202 13.81 -8.19 -5.75
CA TYR A 202 13.11 -9.30 -5.08
C TYR A 202 11.60 -9.26 -5.27
N ASN A 203 11.04 -8.10 -5.65
CA ASN A 203 9.61 -7.96 -5.87
C ASN A 203 9.29 -6.87 -6.89
N VAL A 204 8.40 -7.20 -7.82
CA VAL A 204 7.68 -6.24 -8.66
C VAL A 204 6.20 -6.40 -8.35
N ARG A 205 5.54 -5.31 -7.97
CA ARG A 205 4.10 -5.29 -7.71
C ARG A 205 3.41 -4.36 -8.68
N TYR A 206 2.50 -4.92 -9.45
CA TYR A 206 1.60 -4.18 -10.33
C TYR A 206 0.32 -3.87 -9.55
N ASN A 207 -0.09 -2.61 -9.52
CA ASN A 207 -1.28 -2.18 -8.81
C ASN A 207 -2.13 -1.29 -9.71
N LEU A 208 -3.43 -1.55 -9.76
CA LEU A 208 -4.41 -0.64 -10.35
C LEU A 208 -5.40 -0.28 -9.27
N SER A 209 -5.56 1.01 -9.00
CA SER A 209 -6.53 1.52 -8.04
C SER A 209 -7.36 2.65 -8.64
N GLY A 210 -8.57 2.81 -8.15
CA GLY A 210 -9.37 3.99 -8.42
C GLY A 210 -10.25 4.37 -7.25
N SER A 211 -10.70 5.62 -7.24
CA SER A 211 -11.53 6.18 -6.18
C SER A 211 -12.52 7.19 -6.75
N TYR A 212 -13.65 7.33 -6.07
CA TYR A 212 -14.68 8.33 -6.35
C TYR A 212 -15.20 8.89 -5.02
N SER A 213 -15.18 10.22 -4.87
CA SER A 213 -15.61 10.93 -3.64
C SER A 213 -15.77 12.43 -3.92
N HIS A 214 -16.41 13.17 -3.00
CA HIS A 214 -16.58 14.62 -3.12
C HIS A 214 -15.37 15.38 -2.54
N TYR A 215 -14.93 16.40 -3.27
CA TYR A 215 -13.83 17.27 -2.83
C TYR A 215 -14.30 18.69 -2.48
N ALA A 216 -15.55 19.01 -2.79
CA ALA A 216 -16.24 20.24 -2.44
C ALA A 216 -17.76 20.01 -2.48
N PRO A 217 -18.59 20.96 -1.98
CA PRO A 217 -20.05 20.84 -2.09
C PRO A 217 -20.46 20.70 -3.56
N ASN A 218 -21.22 19.66 -3.88
CA ASN A 218 -21.71 19.34 -5.23
C ASN A 218 -20.61 19.14 -6.31
N ALA A 219 -19.38 18.78 -5.92
CA ALA A 219 -18.33 18.48 -6.88
C ALA A 219 -17.53 17.22 -6.47
N ALA A 220 -17.66 16.18 -7.30
CA ALA A 220 -16.92 14.93 -7.15
C ALA A 220 -15.61 14.90 -7.95
N TYR A 221 -14.71 14.01 -7.54
CA TYR A 221 -13.57 13.59 -8.34
C TYR A 221 -13.61 12.09 -8.56
N SER A 222 -13.13 11.65 -9.72
CA SER A 222 -12.74 10.27 -9.98
C SER A 222 -11.26 10.19 -10.28
N LYS A 223 -10.60 9.19 -9.71
CA LYS A 223 -9.16 8.96 -9.88
C LYS A 223 -8.93 7.54 -10.33
N ILE A 224 -8.02 7.36 -11.30
CA ILE A 224 -7.47 6.07 -11.69
C ILE A 224 -5.95 6.16 -11.60
N ASN A 225 -5.33 5.17 -10.97
CA ASN A 225 -3.91 5.18 -10.63
C ASN A 225 -3.29 3.79 -10.83
N PRO A 226 -2.89 3.43 -12.07
CA PRO A 226 -1.94 2.35 -12.31
C PRO A 226 -0.55 2.70 -11.75
N VAL A 227 0.03 1.74 -11.03
CA VAL A 227 1.32 1.86 -10.35
C VAL A 227 2.11 0.58 -10.49
N VAL A 228 3.41 0.71 -10.73
CA VAL A 228 4.39 -0.37 -10.61
C VAL A 228 5.34 -0.02 -9.47
N PHE A 229 5.44 -0.92 -8.50
CA PHE A 229 6.43 -0.86 -7.43
C PHE A 229 7.53 -1.86 -7.72
N ILE A 230 8.78 -1.40 -7.80
CA ILE A 230 9.97 -2.22 -8.04
C ILE A 230 10.83 -2.14 -6.79
N ARG A 231 10.97 -3.25 -6.07
CA ARG A 231 11.63 -3.30 -4.77
C ARG A 231 12.96 -4.03 -4.86
N PHE A 232 13.99 -3.40 -4.32
CA PHE A 232 15.32 -3.95 -4.23
C PHE A 232 15.70 -4.18 -2.76
N ARG A 233 16.56 -5.17 -2.54
CA ARG A 233 17.14 -5.50 -1.24
C ARG A 233 18.65 -5.69 -1.37
N PRO A 234 19.42 -5.42 -0.30
CA PRO A 234 20.85 -5.69 -0.26
C PRO A 234 21.15 -7.21 -0.30
N LYS A 235 22.43 -7.55 -0.57
CA LYS A 235 22.90 -8.95 -0.54
C LYS A 235 22.78 -9.59 0.85
N ASP A 236 23.10 -8.84 1.91
CA ASP A 236 22.85 -9.28 3.28
C ASP A 236 21.37 -9.12 3.63
N LEU A 237 20.66 -10.25 3.76
CA LEU A 237 19.23 -10.30 4.07
C LEU A 237 18.90 -9.82 5.50
N ARG A 238 19.91 -9.61 6.36
CA ARG A 238 19.74 -9.04 7.71
C ARG A 238 19.81 -7.52 7.71
N ASN A 239 20.26 -6.89 6.62
CA ASN A 239 20.32 -5.44 6.53
C ASN A 239 18.90 -4.87 6.32
N ASN A 240 18.52 -3.91 7.17
CA ASN A 240 17.20 -3.26 7.16
C ASN A 240 17.05 -2.17 6.08
N GLN A 241 18.03 -1.99 5.20
CA GLN A 241 17.94 -1.08 4.06
C GLN A 241 16.87 -1.56 3.07
N LYS A 242 16.01 -0.64 2.66
CA LYS A 242 14.96 -0.84 1.66
C LYS A 242 15.12 0.16 0.54
N GLU A 243 14.96 -0.34 -0.68
CA GLU A 243 15.00 0.47 -1.90
C GLU A 243 13.74 0.21 -2.72
N LEU A 244 13.13 1.28 -3.20
CA LEU A 244 11.86 1.23 -3.92
C LEU A 244 11.85 2.27 -5.04
N LEU A 245 11.60 1.79 -6.26
CA LEU A 245 11.20 2.63 -7.38
C LEU A 245 9.69 2.49 -7.60
N ILE A 246 8.99 3.62 -7.62
CA ILE A 246 7.55 3.72 -7.87
C ILE A 246 7.38 4.43 -9.20
N LEU A 247 6.70 3.79 -10.14
CA LEU A 247 6.29 4.39 -11.40
C LEU A 247 4.78 4.38 -11.44
N ARG A 248 4.14 5.54 -11.54
CA ARG A 248 2.69 5.65 -11.61
C ARG A 248 2.22 6.67 -12.62
N GLN A 249 1.01 6.46 -13.09
CA GLN A 249 0.27 7.43 -13.90
C GLN A 249 -1.04 7.73 -13.17
N VAL A 250 -1.21 8.98 -12.72
CA VAL A 250 -2.41 9.41 -12.01
C VAL A 250 -3.32 10.11 -13.00
N PHE A 251 -4.50 9.55 -13.25
CA PHE A 251 -5.57 10.20 -14.02
C PHE A 251 -6.60 10.75 -13.05
N VAL A 252 -6.92 12.04 -13.18
CA VAL A 252 -7.91 12.70 -12.33
C VAL A 252 -8.94 13.37 -13.22
N ASN A 253 -10.20 13.03 -12.99
CA ASN A 253 -11.35 13.71 -13.54
C ASN A 253 -12.11 14.39 -12.39
N ARG A 254 -12.46 15.66 -12.57
CA ARG A 254 -13.11 16.49 -11.56
C ARG A 254 -14.35 17.15 -12.14
N GLU A 255 -15.41 17.14 -11.36
CA GLU A 255 -16.57 17.98 -11.61
C GLU A 255 -16.25 19.43 -11.24
N LYS A 256 -16.87 20.39 -11.92
CA LYS A 256 -16.62 21.82 -11.69
C LYS A 256 -17.39 22.31 -10.47
N LEU A 257 -16.77 23.18 -9.68
CA LEU A 257 -17.41 23.80 -8.50
C LEU A 257 -18.64 24.66 -8.87
N ASN A 258 -18.58 25.35 -10.01
CA ASN A 258 -19.64 26.23 -10.52
C ASN A 258 -19.64 26.24 -12.05
N LEU A 259 -20.83 26.33 -12.67
CA LEU A 259 -20.99 26.49 -14.13
C LEU A 259 -20.45 27.84 -14.64
N PHE A 260 -20.37 28.85 -13.75
CA PHE A 260 -20.02 30.24 -14.09
C PHE A 260 -18.55 30.60 -13.84
N THR A 261 -17.77 29.77 -13.13
CA THR A 261 -16.34 30.02 -12.93
C THR A 261 -15.54 29.46 -14.10
N LYS A 262 -14.93 30.37 -14.88
CA LYS A 262 -13.98 30.09 -15.99
C LYS A 262 -12.64 29.47 -15.54
N THR A 263 -12.53 29.00 -14.30
CA THR A 263 -11.32 28.29 -13.85
C THR A 263 -11.26 26.94 -14.53
N ASN A 264 -10.31 26.81 -15.45
CA ASN A 264 -10.09 25.69 -16.36
C ASN A 264 -9.52 24.46 -15.62
N ASN A 265 -10.19 24.02 -14.55
CA ASN A 265 -9.80 22.84 -13.77
C ASN A 265 -10.31 21.58 -14.48
N GLN A 266 -9.75 21.36 -15.66
CA GLN A 266 -10.00 20.23 -16.54
C GLN A 266 -9.47 18.93 -15.92
N ASN A 267 -9.91 17.81 -16.50
CA ASN A 267 -9.28 16.52 -16.28
C ASN A 267 -7.79 16.61 -16.62
N TYR A 268 -6.95 16.07 -15.77
CA TYR A 268 -5.51 16.05 -15.96
C TYR A 268 -4.94 14.68 -15.66
N ASN A 269 -3.71 14.50 -16.09
CA ASN A 269 -2.94 13.35 -15.71
C ASN A 269 -1.52 13.76 -15.34
N VAL A 270 -0.93 13.02 -14.41
CA VAL A 270 0.42 13.25 -13.91
C VAL A 270 1.16 11.93 -13.93
N PHE A 271 2.22 11.87 -14.72
CA PHE A 271 3.22 10.82 -14.59
C PHE A 271 4.09 11.11 -13.37
N ASN A 272 4.35 10.09 -12.56
CA ASN A 272 5.20 10.22 -11.38
C ASN A 272 6.17 9.05 -11.26
N ALA A 273 7.46 9.39 -11.15
CA ALA A 273 8.54 8.46 -10.87
C ALA A 273 9.20 8.84 -9.54
N LYS A 274 9.08 7.97 -8.54
CA LYS A 274 9.63 8.21 -7.20
C LYS A 274 10.63 7.13 -6.83
N TYR A 275 11.85 7.51 -6.49
CA TYR A 275 12.86 6.61 -5.93
C TYR A 275 13.01 6.88 -4.44
N ILE A 276 13.01 5.82 -3.63
CA ILE A 276 13.12 5.89 -2.17
C ILE A 276 14.18 4.89 -1.73
N ILE A 277 15.12 5.37 -0.92
CA ILE A 277 16.06 4.53 -0.18
C ILE A 277 15.96 4.88 1.30
N ALA A 278 15.73 3.88 2.15
CA ALA A 278 15.58 4.10 3.58
C ALA A 278 16.26 2.99 4.38
N LYS A 279 16.86 3.37 5.50
CA LYS A 279 17.38 2.47 6.51
C LYS A 279 16.79 2.84 7.86
N THR A 280 16.00 1.93 8.42
CA THR A 280 15.32 2.14 9.71
C THR A 280 15.76 1.10 10.72
N GLU A 281 16.35 1.58 11.80
CA GLU A 281 16.68 0.86 13.02
C GLU A 281 15.90 1.50 14.18
N ILE A 282 15.91 0.87 15.36
CA ILE A 282 15.18 1.39 16.54
C ILE A 282 15.71 2.78 16.93
N THR A 283 17.04 2.93 16.98
CA THR A 283 17.71 4.15 17.44
C THR A 283 17.96 5.15 16.34
N LYS A 284 17.96 4.73 15.07
CA LYS A 284 18.35 5.58 13.94
C LYS A 284 17.49 5.31 12.72
N HIS A 285 17.03 6.37 12.07
CA HIS A 285 16.34 6.32 10.80
C HIS A 285 16.98 7.32 9.84
N TYR A 286 17.18 6.87 8.61
CA TYR A 286 17.60 7.69 7.48
C TYR A 286 16.72 7.33 6.28
N SER A 287 16.17 8.32 5.62
CA SER A 287 15.39 8.17 4.40
C SER A 287 15.81 9.23 3.40
N PHE A 288 15.93 8.84 2.14
CA PHE A 288 16.12 9.75 1.02
C PHE A 288 15.10 9.38 -0.04
N SER A 289 14.39 10.38 -0.57
CA SER A 289 13.51 10.20 -1.70
C SER A 289 13.72 11.28 -2.76
N ASN A 290 13.59 10.89 -4.03
CA ASN A 290 13.47 11.81 -5.15
C ASN A 290 12.16 11.53 -5.86
N ASP A 291 11.45 12.58 -6.20
CA ASP A 291 10.15 12.53 -6.85
C ASP A 291 10.18 13.39 -8.10
N PHE A 292 9.98 12.76 -9.25
CA PHE A 292 9.81 13.42 -10.53
C PHE A 292 8.33 13.35 -10.93
N GLN A 293 7.76 14.48 -11.31
CA GLN A 293 6.39 14.55 -11.82
C GLN A 293 6.35 15.28 -13.16
N LEU A 294 5.59 14.74 -14.10
CA LEU A 294 5.44 15.28 -15.42
C LEU A 294 3.96 15.32 -15.82
N SER A 295 3.51 16.49 -16.27
CA SER A 295 2.17 16.76 -16.78
C SER A 295 2.26 17.73 -17.95
N LYS A 296 1.17 17.88 -18.72
CA LYS A 296 1.12 18.86 -19.81
C LYS A 296 1.47 20.28 -19.35
N GLN A 297 1.07 20.66 -18.14
CA GLN A 297 1.18 22.04 -17.64
C GLN A 297 2.42 22.29 -16.76
N PHE A 298 3.05 21.24 -16.25
CA PHE A 298 4.21 21.38 -15.39
C PHE A 298 5.12 20.14 -15.39
N GLY A 299 6.38 20.37 -15.10
CA GLY A 299 7.35 19.34 -14.73
C GLY A 299 7.98 19.71 -13.39
N LYS A 300 7.96 18.80 -12.41
CA LYS A 300 8.54 19.01 -11.07
C LYS A 300 9.61 17.96 -10.78
N LEU A 301 10.62 18.41 -10.06
CA LEU A 301 11.59 17.56 -9.40
C LEU A 301 11.65 17.94 -7.93
N SER A 302 11.58 16.98 -7.02
CA SER A 302 11.82 17.22 -5.60
C SER A 302 12.64 16.13 -4.95
N SER A 303 13.34 16.50 -3.88
CA SER A 303 14.17 15.64 -3.07
C SER A 303 13.84 15.86 -1.59
N GLU A 304 13.77 14.78 -0.84
CA GLU A 304 13.50 14.79 0.59
C GLU A 304 14.52 13.92 1.32
N LEU A 305 15.10 14.46 2.38
CA LEU A 305 16.02 13.78 3.29
C LEU A 305 15.43 13.82 4.69
N GLU A 306 15.28 12.65 5.31
CA GLU A 306 14.83 12.54 6.70
C GLU A 306 15.89 11.84 7.54
N PHE A 307 16.14 12.41 8.71
CA PHE A 307 17.03 11.87 9.71
C PHE A 307 16.33 11.88 11.06
N ARG A 308 16.36 10.75 11.74
CA ARG A 308 15.90 10.66 13.13
C ARG A 308 16.88 9.85 13.96
N LYS A 309 17.15 10.34 15.16
CA LYS A 309 17.96 9.65 16.17
C LYS A 309 17.26 9.65 17.51
N LEU A 310 17.08 8.47 18.09
CA LEU A 310 16.66 8.25 19.47
C LEU A 310 17.90 7.99 20.33
N PHE A 311 18.05 8.75 21.40
CA PHE A 311 19.11 8.67 22.39
C PHE A 311 18.69 7.83 23.59
N ASP A 312 19.65 7.30 24.35
CA ASP A 312 19.40 6.47 25.53
C ASP A 312 18.60 7.19 26.63
N SER A 313 18.67 8.53 26.66
CA SER A 313 17.85 9.39 27.52
C SER A 313 16.38 9.47 27.09
N ASN A 314 15.93 8.61 26.17
CA ASN A 314 14.62 8.63 25.52
C ASN A 314 14.28 9.97 24.83
N ARG A 315 15.34 10.67 24.40
CA ARG A 315 15.24 11.90 23.61
C ARG A 315 15.37 11.58 22.14
N GLN A 316 14.73 12.34 21.28
CA GLN A 316 14.63 12.14 19.85
C GLN A 316 14.83 13.47 19.17
N ILE A 317 15.74 13.47 18.19
CA ILE A 317 15.88 14.55 17.22
C ILE A 317 15.31 14.05 15.90
N ASN A 318 14.44 14.85 15.31
CA ASN A 318 13.93 14.67 13.95
C ASN A 318 14.38 15.84 13.09
N LEU A 319 14.96 15.55 11.93
CA LEU A 319 15.36 16.53 10.93
C LEU A 319 14.81 16.09 9.58
N ARG A 320 14.23 17.04 8.85
CA ARG A 320 13.76 16.85 7.48
C ARG A 320 14.26 18.00 6.63
N PHE A 321 14.82 17.68 5.47
CA PHE A 321 15.14 18.64 4.44
C PHE A 321 14.31 18.32 3.21
N TYR A 322 13.70 19.33 2.61
CA TYR A 322 12.92 19.22 1.39
C TYR A 322 13.38 20.28 0.39
N ALA A 323 13.61 19.88 -0.85
CA ALA A 323 13.87 20.81 -1.95
C ALA A 323 13.03 20.41 -3.15
N GLY A 324 12.39 21.38 -3.79
CA GLY A 324 11.56 21.17 -4.97
C GLY A 324 11.77 22.28 -5.99
N SER A 325 11.81 21.94 -7.27
CA SER A 325 11.91 22.90 -8.36
C SER A 325 11.05 22.48 -9.54
N PHE A 326 10.43 23.47 -10.18
CA PHE A 326 9.78 23.30 -11.47
C PHE A 326 10.82 23.33 -12.59
N LEU A 327 10.81 22.29 -13.41
CA LEU A 327 11.53 22.28 -14.69
C LEU A 327 10.82 23.19 -15.71
N TYR A 328 9.49 23.22 -15.63
CA TYR A 328 8.63 24.18 -16.31
C TYR A 328 7.31 24.27 -15.56
N ASN A 329 6.68 25.44 -15.63
CA ASN A 329 5.34 25.68 -15.08
C ASN A 329 4.62 26.69 -15.99
N THR A 330 3.57 26.23 -16.68
CA THR A 330 2.77 27.07 -17.59
C THR A 330 1.38 27.37 -17.01
N THR A 331 1.21 27.21 -15.70
CA THR A 331 -0.09 27.40 -15.04
C THR A 331 -0.22 28.83 -14.53
N ASP A 332 -1.42 29.40 -14.65
CA ASP A 332 -1.74 30.73 -14.14
C ASP A 332 -2.27 30.70 -12.68
N SER A 333 -2.09 29.57 -11.98
CA SER A 333 -2.65 29.36 -10.64
C SER A 333 -1.72 28.53 -9.76
N ASP A 334 -1.86 28.64 -8.44
CA ASP A 334 -1.08 27.86 -7.49
C ASP A 334 -1.57 26.41 -7.29
N PHE A 335 -2.55 25.95 -8.07
CA PHE A 335 -3.11 24.61 -7.91
C PHE A 335 -2.05 23.50 -7.98
N PHE A 336 -1.05 23.68 -8.84
CA PHE A 336 0.09 22.77 -8.95
C PHE A 336 1.35 23.29 -8.27
N SER A 337 1.36 24.45 -7.62
CA SER A 337 2.55 24.99 -6.93
C SER A 337 3.02 24.07 -5.80
N PHE A 338 4.27 24.23 -5.36
CA PHE A 338 4.70 23.65 -4.09
C PHE A 338 4.07 24.44 -2.94
N ALA A 339 3.60 23.76 -1.92
CA ALA A 339 3.05 24.35 -0.71
C ALA A 339 4.07 24.39 0.42
N LEU A 340 4.00 25.46 1.20
CA LEU A 340 4.81 25.68 2.39
C LEU A 340 4.23 24.91 3.58
N ASP A 341 2.93 25.04 3.86
CA ASP A 341 2.27 24.49 5.06
C ASP A 341 1.10 23.54 4.76
N ARG A 342 0.37 23.75 3.65
CA ARG A 342 -0.79 22.93 3.28
C ARG A 342 -0.81 22.63 1.77
N PRO A 343 -0.40 21.42 1.35
CA PRO A 343 -0.50 20.98 -0.05
C PRO A 343 -1.92 21.10 -0.61
N THR A 344 -2.03 21.47 -1.89
CA THR A 344 -3.31 21.60 -2.62
C THR A 344 -4.00 20.26 -2.91
N ASP A 345 -3.33 19.14 -2.66
CA ASP A 345 -3.80 17.77 -2.90
C ASP A 345 -4.23 17.52 -4.36
N TYR A 346 -3.52 18.11 -5.33
CA TYR A 346 -3.81 17.91 -6.76
C TYR A 346 -3.62 16.46 -7.25
N LEU A 347 -3.08 15.54 -6.45
CA LEU A 347 -3.07 14.12 -6.79
C LEU A 347 -4.16 13.33 -6.07
N PHE A 348 -4.94 13.95 -5.17
CA PHE A 348 -5.88 13.27 -4.26
C PHE A 348 -5.21 12.10 -3.53
N ASP A 349 -4.01 12.35 -3.01
CA ASP A 349 -3.21 11.38 -2.26
C ASP A 349 -3.33 11.60 -0.74
N TYR A 350 -3.82 12.76 -0.32
CA TYR A 350 -3.89 13.14 1.08
C TYR A 350 -5.27 12.90 1.71
N ASN A 351 -5.26 12.54 2.98
CA ASN A 351 -6.45 12.24 3.79
C ASN A 351 -7.02 13.50 4.47
N TYR A 352 -7.21 14.57 3.70
CA TYR A 352 -7.90 15.76 4.18
C TYR A 352 -9.40 15.48 4.38
N TYR A 353 -9.94 15.91 5.52
CA TYR A 353 -11.38 15.85 5.76
C TYR A 353 -12.12 16.94 4.97
N GLY A 354 -11.63 18.18 5.03
CA GLY A 354 -12.12 19.30 4.23
C GLY A 354 -11.05 19.75 3.25
N ARG A 355 -10.97 19.11 2.07
CA ARG A 355 -9.95 19.39 1.05
C ARG A 355 -9.98 20.84 0.55
N SER A 356 -11.17 21.37 0.30
CA SER A 356 -11.38 22.71 -0.26
C SER A 356 -11.62 23.78 0.81
N GLU A 357 -11.43 23.46 2.09
CA GLU A 357 -11.65 24.41 3.18
C GLU A 357 -10.46 25.35 3.39
N ASN A 358 -10.73 26.65 3.31
CA ASN A 358 -9.78 27.73 3.59
C ASN A 358 -9.98 28.36 4.98
N THR A 359 -11.13 28.13 5.61
CA THR A 359 -11.50 28.68 6.93
C THR A 359 -12.04 27.57 7.85
N GLY A 360 -12.30 27.91 9.12
CA GLY A 360 -12.82 26.97 10.10
C GLY A 360 -11.82 25.89 10.52
N ILE A 361 -12.31 24.90 11.27
CA ILE A 361 -11.48 23.85 11.89
C ILE A 361 -10.78 22.97 10.84
N PHE A 362 -11.43 22.61 9.74
CA PHE A 362 -10.84 21.72 8.72
C PHE A 362 -9.67 22.36 7.96
N SER A 363 -9.63 23.69 7.85
CA SER A 363 -8.47 24.43 7.31
C SER A 363 -7.23 24.37 8.22
N GLN A 364 -7.39 23.95 9.48
CA GLN A 364 -6.30 23.80 10.44
C GLN A 364 -5.65 22.42 10.39
N GLN A 365 -6.28 21.46 9.70
CA GLN A 365 -5.67 20.15 9.47
C GLN A 365 -4.36 20.33 8.69
N ILE A 366 -3.29 19.72 9.20
CA ILE A 366 -1.98 19.71 8.57
C ILE A 366 -1.61 18.29 8.14
N ILE A 367 -0.90 18.20 7.03
CA ILE A 367 -0.22 16.99 6.57
C ILE A 367 1.20 17.42 6.25
N ILE A 368 2.17 16.80 6.93
CA ILE A 368 3.59 17.14 6.75
C ILE A 368 4.04 16.59 5.39
N ALA A 369 4.10 17.48 4.40
CA ALA A 369 4.60 17.22 3.06
C ALA A 369 5.10 18.53 2.44
N GLU A 370 5.89 18.41 1.37
CA GLU A 370 6.51 19.56 0.70
C GLU A 370 7.25 20.48 1.69
N GLY A 371 6.89 21.75 1.83
CA GLY A 371 7.57 22.67 2.74
C GLY A 371 7.48 22.27 4.22
N GLY A 372 6.41 21.59 4.63
CA GLY A 372 6.24 21.03 5.97
C GLY A 372 6.14 22.05 7.11
N PHE A 373 5.85 23.32 6.84
CA PHE A 373 5.67 24.37 7.86
C PHE A 373 4.36 24.21 8.62
N LYS A 374 4.31 24.67 9.88
CA LYS A 374 3.11 24.55 10.73
C LYS A 374 2.34 25.85 10.77
N SER A 375 2.99 26.98 10.51
CA SER A 375 2.39 28.31 10.55
C SER A 375 1.74 28.70 9.23
N LYS A 376 0.61 29.41 9.30
CA LYS A 376 -0.03 30.03 8.13
C LYS A 376 0.70 31.33 7.79
N LEU A 377 1.60 31.27 6.81
CA LEU A 377 2.36 32.46 6.38
C LEU A 377 1.72 33.12 5.15
N ASN A 378 2.01 34.40 4.96
CA ASN A 378 1.49 35.20 3.83
C ASN A 378 1.90 34.67 2.44
N THR A 379 2.94 33.84 2.35
CA THR A 379 3.38 33.22 1.10
C THR A 379 3.31 31.70 1.26
N PRO A 380 2.12 31.10 1.05
CA PRO A 380 1.90 29.68 1.28
C PRO A 380 2.39 28.79 0.11
N PHE A 381 2.67 29.37 -1.05
CA PHE A 381 3.04 28.63 -2.25
C PHE A 381 4.32 29.15 -2.92
N ALA A 382 5.01 28.24 -3.61
CA ALA A 382 6.12 28.52 -4.50
C ALA A 382 5.88 27.88 -5.88
N ASN A 383 5.87 28.70 -6.93
CA ASN A 383 5.62 28.29 -8.31
C ASN A 383 6.89 28.12 -9.17
N GLN A 384 8.09 28.37 -8.60
CA GLN A 384 9.38 28.08 -9.24
C GLN A 384 10.21 27.06 -8.44
N TRP A 385 10.57 27.38 -7.20
CA TRP A 385 11.29 26.44 -6.33
C TRP A 385 11.08 26.75 -4.85
N ILE A 386 11.29 25.72 -4.03
CA ILE A 386 11.22 25.77 -2.57
C ILE A 386 12.37 24.95 -1.99
N ALA A 387 12.94 25.41 -0.88
CA ALA A 387 13.83 24.61 -0.06
C ALA A 387 13.51 24.85 1.41
N THR A 388 13.30 23.80 2.19
CA THR A 388 12.97 23.89 3.62
C THR A 388 13.77 22.90 4.46
N VAL A 389 13.99 23.29 5.71
CA VAL A 389 14.50 22.45 6.79
C VAL A 389 13.49 22.49 7.92
N ASN A 390 13.06 21.32 8.38
CA ASN A 390 12.19 21.16 9.54
C ASN A 390 12.97 20.40 10.62
N GLY A 391 12.92 20.88 11.86
CA GLY A 391 13.53 20.23 13.00
C GLY A 391 12.55 20.07 14.16
N SER A 392 12.59 18.93 14.85
CA SER A 392 11.91 18.77 16.13
C SER A 392 12.76 18.04 17.17
N PHE A 393 12.49 18.35 18.44
CA PHE A 393 13.12 17.73 19.59
C PHE A 393 12.10 17.52 20.71
N ASN A 394 12.06 16.32 21.29
CA ASN A 394 11.14 16.02 22.40
C ASN A 394 11.71 16.44 23.77
N VAL A 395 11.13 17.52 24.33
CA VAL A 395 11.45 18.00 25.69
C VAL A 395 10.76 17.15 26.76
N TRP A 396 9.68 16.46 26.40
CA TRP A 396 9.04 15.41 27.20
C TRP A 396 8.43 14.34 26.29
N ASN A 397 7.95 13.22 26.84
CA ASN A 397 7.40 12.11 26.06
C ASN A 397 6.25 12.52 25.12
N TRP A 398 5.48 13.54 25.48
CA TRP A 398 4.34 14.06 24.72
C TRP A 398 4.48 15.54 24.34
N LEU A 399 5.65 16.14 24.60
CA LEU A 399 5.92 17.56 24.36
C LEU A 399 7.18 17.71 23.50
N GLU A 400 7.03 18.28 22.31
CA GLU A 400 8.12 18.58 21.40
C GLU A 400 8.19 20.07 21.11
N ILE A 401 9.40 20.56 20.91
CA ILE A 401 9.64 21.86 20.30
C ILE A 401 10.00 21.62 18.83
N TYR A 402 9.57 22.53 17.95
CA TYR A 402 9.91 22.47 16.54
C TYR A 402 10.35 23.84 16.03
N GLY A 403 11.13 23.81 14.96
CA GLY A 403 11.55 25.00 14.21
C GLY A 403 11.73 24.65 12.75
N ASP A 404 11.20 25.51 11.89
CA ASP A 404 11.24 25.37 10.44
C ASP A 404 11.90 26.60 9.81
N LEU A 405 12.74 26.37 8.79
CA LEU A 405 13.40 27.40 8.00
C LEU A 405 13.17 27.09 6.52
N GLY A 406 13.06 28.11 5.68
CA GLY A 406 12.82 27.88 4.26
C GLY A 406 13.04 29.09 3.36
N PHE A 407 13.21 28.80 2.08
CA PHE A 407 13.23 29.77 1.00
C PHE A 407 12.21 29.39 -0.06
N LEU A 408 11.50 30.40 -0.55
CA LEU A 408 10.46 30.27 -1.56
C LEU A 408 10.77 31.20 -2.71
N LYS A 409 10.59 30.72 -3.94
CA LYS A 409 10.68 31.54 -5.14
C LYS A 409 9.41 31.43 -5.97
N ASN A 410 8.88 32.61 -6.31
CA ASN A 410 7.77 32.78 -7.24
C ASN A 410 8.22 33.59 -8.46
N THR A 411 7.60 33.32 -9.61
CA THR A 411 7.82 34.04 -10.87
C THR A 411 7.55 35.53 -10.65
N PHE A 412 8.43 36.38 -11.18
CA PHE A 412 8.40 37.85 -11.03
C PHE A 412 8.54 38.38 -9.59
N GLN A 413 8.82 37.52 -8.60
CA GLN A 413 9.06 37.92 -7.22
C GLN A 413 10.49 37.57 -6.80
N LYS A 414 11.07 38.35 -5.88
CA LYS A 414 12.35 38.00 -5.25
C LYS A 414 12.17 36.78 -4.33
N GLU A 415 13.26 36.07 -4.10
CA GLU A 415 13.34 34.96 -3.16
C GLU A 415 12.89 35.45 -1.77
N LYS A 416 12.03 34.67 -1.12
CA LYS A 416 11.51 34.99 0.21
C LYS A 416 12.02 33.99 1.23
N PHE A 417 12.74 34.49 2.23
CA PHE A 417 13.11 33.71 3.41
C PHE A 417 11.93 33.63 4.38
N VAL A 418 11.65 32.42 4.86
CA VAL A 418 10.58 32.14 5.82
C VAL A 418 11.09 31.26 6.97
N TYR A 419 10.50 31.42 8.14
CA TYR A 419 10.77 30.62 9.32
C TYR A 419 9.54 30.52 10.22
N ASP A 420 9.44 29.42 10.97
CA ASP A 420 8.55 29.31 12.11
C ASP A 420 9.15 28.49 13.24
N SER A 421 8.50 28.56 14.39
CA SER A 421 8.83 27.76 15.56
C SER A 421 7.62 27.64 16.46
N GLY A 422 7.56 26.55 17.22
CA GLY A 422 6.47 26.34 18.14
C GLY A 422 6.58 25.08 18.96
N ILE A 423 5.43 24.72 19.56
CA ILE A 423 5.30 23.58 20.45
C ILE A 423 4.35 22.58 19.80
N ARG A 424 4.74 21.30 19.77
CA ARG A 424 3.90 20.18 19.37
C ARG A 424 3.55 19.36 20.60
N PHE A 425 2.25 19.14 20.80
CA PHE A 425 1.74 18.18 21.78
C PHE A 425 1.39 16.90 21.05
N ASN A 426 2.12 15.85 21.39
CA ASN A 426 1.95 14.50 20.87
C ASN A 426 1.16 13.68 21.90
N LEU A 427 -0.17 13.85 21.90
CA LEU A 427 -1.06 13.18 22.85
C LEU A 427 -1.16 11.69 22.53
N VAL A 428 -1.29 11.38 21.24
CA VAL A 428 -1.30 10.02 20.70
C VAL A 428 -0.57 10.03 19.36
N THR A 429 0.64 9.46 19.34
CA THR A 429 1.57 9.57 18.20
C THR A 429 1.00 9.03 16.91
N ASP A 430 0.97 9.88 15.86
CA ASP A 430 0.36 9.62 14.55
C ASP A 430 -1.19 9.63 14.51
N TYR A 431 -1.85 9.92 15.62
CA TYR A 431 -3.32 9.93 15.72
C TYR A 431 -3.88 11.30 16.06
N PHE A 432 -3.34 11.91 17.11
CA PHE A 432 -3.82 13.18 17.62
C PHE A 432 -2.65 14.01 18.09
N GLU A 433 -2.35 15.01 17.27
CA GLU A 433 -1.25 15.93 17.49
C GLU A 433 -1.74 17.35 17.30
N LEU A 434 -1.27 18.23 18.16
CA LEU A 434 -1.58 19.65 18.12
C LEU A 434 -0.28 20.44 17.97
N TYR A 435 -0.26 21.38 17.05
CA TYR A 435 0.85 22.29 16.82
C TYR A 435 0.41 23.70 17.18
N PHE A 436 1.18 24.32 18.05
CA PHE A 436 1.00 25.67 18.55
C PHE A 436 2.13 26.54 18.03
N PRO A 437 1.93 27.27 16.91
CA PRO A 437 2.88 28.26 16.44
C PRO A 437 3.18 29.29 17.53
N VAL A 438 4.46 29.57 17.79
CA VAL A 438 4.89 30.55 18.81
C VAL A 438 5.47 31.79 18.14
N TYR A 439 6.40 31.61 17.22
CA TYR A 439 7.07 32.70 16.52
C TYR A 439 7.30 32.34 15.06
N SER A 440 7.01 33.26 14.15
CA SER A 440 7.15 33.07 12.70
C SER A 440 7.47 34.39 11.99
N ASN A 441 7.52 34.41 10.66
CA ASN A 441 7.56 35.69 9.91
C ASN A 441 6.40 36.64 10.21
N ASN A 442 5.31 36.16 10.80
CA ASN A 442 4.21 37.00 11.26
C ASN A 442 4.51 37.67 12.62
N GLY A 443 5.67 37.39 13.23
CA GLY A 443 6.06 37.88 14.56
C GLY A 443 5.67 36.91 15.69
N TRP A 444 5.38 37.46 16.87
CA TRP A 444 4.92 36.68 18.03
C TRP A 444 3.46 36.27 17.84
N GLU A 445 3.23 34.99 17.51
CA GLU A 445 1.93 34.46 17.06
C GLU A 445 0.91 34.42 18.19
N ILE A 446 1.34 34.13 19.42
CA ILE A 446 0.49 33.89 20.60
C ILE A 446 -0.33 35.13 20.97
N THR A 447 0.22 36.33 20.78
CA THR A 447 -0.46 37.59 21.14
C THR A 447 -1.38 38.11 20.02
N GLN A 448 -1.42 37.42 18.88
CA GLN A 448 -2.22 37.87 17.75
C GLN A 448 -3.69 37.51 17.96
N GLN A 449 -4.57 38.33 17.42
CA GLN A 449 -6.01 38.03 17.40
C GLN A 449 -6.27 36.70 16.67
N ASN A 450 -7.29 35.97 17.13
CA ASN A 450 -7.69 34.68 16.58
C ASN A 450 -6.56 33.63 16.54
N TYR A 451 -5.68 33.62 17.55
CA TYR A 451 -4.61 32.62 17.68
C TYR A 451 -5.14 31.17 17.61
N ASN A 452 -6.33 30.92 18.14
CA ASN A 452 -7.03 29.64 18.05
C ASN A 452 -7.25 29.15 16.60
N GLN A 453 -7.29 30.05 15.60
CA GLN A 453 -7.41 29.68 14.18
C GLN A 453 -6.08 29.29 13.52
N LYS A 454 -4.97 29.49 14.23
CA LYS A 454 -3.60 29.20 13.78
C LYS A 454 -3.05 27.88 14.32
N ILE A 455 -3.64 27.38 15.41
CA ILE A 455 -3.37 26.04 15.92
C ILE A 455 -3.62 25.05 14.78
N ARG A 456 -2.71 24.09 14.59
CA ARG A 456 -2.86 23.03 13.59
C ARG A 456 -3.04 21.69 14.27
N PHE A 457 -3.67 20.76 13.57
CA PHE A 457 -3.82 19.42 14.09
C PHE A 457 -3.60 18.33 13.03
N ILE A 458 -3.15 17.18 13.53
CA ILE A 458 -3.23 15.91 12.84
C ILE A 458 -4.25 15.08 13.61
N VAL A 459 -5.32 14.65 12.92
CA VAL A 459 -6.36 13.78 13.48
C VAL A 459 -6.58 12.64 12.49
N THR A 460 -6.52 11.39 12.97
CA THR A 460 -6.86 10.21 12.19
C THR A 460 -8.14 9.56 12.70
N LEU A 461 -9.20 9.56 11.89
CA LEU A 461 -10.52 9.02 12.23
C LEU A 461 -10.74 7.57 11.76
N GLU A 462 -9.74 6.91 11.17
CA GLU A 462 -9.89 5.55 10.67
C GLU A 462 -10.04 4.54 11.83
N PRO A 463 -11.16 3.80 11.93
CA PRO A 463 -11.39 2.86 13.04
C PRO A 463 -10.30 1.79 13.18
N LYS A 464 -9.74 1.31 12.06
CA LYS A 464 -8.64 0.34 12.05
C LYS A 464 -7.37 0.89 12.71
N ILE A 465 -7.11 2.18 12.52
CA ILE A 465 -5.99 2.85 13.14
C ILE A 465 -6.31 2.97 14.63
N LEU A 466 -7.49 3.48 14.99
CA LEU A 466 -7.96 3.62 16.39
C LEU A 466 -7.95 2.31 17.19
N THR A 467 -8.25 1.16 16.59
CA THR A 467 -8.20 -0.14 17.28
C THR A 467 -6.80 -0.51 17.76
N ASN A 468 -5.74 -0.01 17.10
CA ASN A 468 -4.36 -0.26 17.54
C ASN A 468 -4.01 0.47 18.85
N LEU A 469 -4.78 1.51 19.23
CA LEU A 469 -4.63 2.19 20.51
C LEU A 469 -4.92 1.25 21.68
N PHE A 470 -5.88 0.34 21.48
CA PHE A 470 -6.31 -0.63 22.46
C PHE A 470 -5.44 -1.91 22.46
N THR A 471 -4.59 -2.11 21.45
CA THR A 471 -3.70 -3.29 21.38
C THR A 471 -2.25 -3.01 21.79
N ARG A 472 -1.77 -1.76 21.70
CA ARG A 472 -0.38 -1.39 22.05
C ARG A 472 -0.12 -1.07 23.52
N LYS A 473 -1.16 -0.77 24.30
CA LYS A 473 -1.01 -0.27 25.69
C LYS A 473 -1.61 -1.18 26.76
N TRP A 474 -2.34 -2.21 26.37
CA TRP A 474 -3.10 -3.08 27.29
C TRP A 474 -2.67 -4.56 27.27
N PHE A 475 -1.66 -4.91 26.47
CA PHE A 475 -1.01 -6.22 26.50
C PHE A 475 0.49 -6.08 26.72
#